data_AF-A0A9D2BZA0-F1
#
_entry.id   AF-A0A9D2BZA0-F1
#
_cell.length_a   1.000
_cell.length_b   1.000
_cell.length_c   1.000
_cell.angle_alpha   90.00
_cell.angle_beta   90.00
_cell.angle_gamma   90.00
#
_symmetry.space_group_name_H-M   'P 1'
#
loop_
_entity.id
_entity.type
_entity.pdbx_description
1 polymer ?
#
loop_
_entity_poly.entity_id
_entity_poly.type
_entity_poly.pdbx_seq_one_letter_code
_entity_poly.pdbx_strand_id
1 'polypeptide(L)'
;TYTAWIYDTGPFESLDMGVAIHFIREIFFPKTDELVSLKEKDSLDISLDFVIEIAQEQPPAIYFDSDFIQFAAKIGARFDVDTYLY
;
A
#
# COMPACT_ATOMS: atom_id res chain seq x y z
N THR A 1 9.59 -7.58 17.94
CA THR A 1 8.11 -7.59 17.93
C THR A 1 7.67 -6.22 17.49
N TYR A 2 7.02 -6.11 16.33
CA TYR A 2 6.52 -4.82 15.84
C TYR A 2 5.11 -4.64 16.39
N THR A 3 4.85 -3.55 17.12
CA THR A 3 3.49 -3.22 17.58
C THR A 3 2.90 -2.28 16.54
N ALA A 4 2.05 -2.81 15.66
CA ALA A 4 1.40 -2.04 14.61
C ALA A 4 -0.09 -2.36 14.53
N TRP A 5 -0.86 -1.38 14.05
CA TRP A 5 -2.18 -1.62 13.49
C TRP A 5 -2.01 -1.93 12.02
N ILE A 6 -2.48 -3.12 11.62
CA ILE A 6 -2.29 -3.63 10.26
C ILE A 6 -3.68 -3.84 9.65
N TYR A 7 -3.87 -3.31 8.45
CA TYR A 7 -4.99 -3.65 7.60
C TYR A 7 -4.49 -4.51 6.45
N ASP A 8 -4.89 -5.78 6.44
CA ASP A 8 -4.52 -6.75 5.42
C ASP A 8 -5.63 -6.81 4.36
N THR A 9 -5.26 -6.64 3.09
CA THR A 9 -6.20 -6.68 1.96
C THR A 9 -6.56 -8.11 1.54
N GLY A 10 -5.79 -9.10 2.00
CA GLY A 10 -5.76 -10.42 1.41
C GLY A 10 -5.06 -10.43 0.04
N PRO A 11 -4.92 -11.62 -0.57
CA PRO A 11 -4.28 -11.76 -1.88
C PRO A 11 -5.19 -11.30 -3.02
N PHE A 12 -4.57 -10.70 -4.05
CA PHE A 12 -5.20 -10.42 -5.33
C PHE A 12 -4.48 -11.20 -6.43
N GLU A 13 -5.22 -12.00 -7.21
CA GLU A 13 -4.66 -12.62 -8.41
C GLU A 13 -4.79 -11.65 -9.60
N SER A 14 -3.68 -11.04 -9.99
CA SER A 14 -3.63 -10.09 -11.10
C SER A 14 -2.21 -9.92 -11.63
N LEU A 15 -2.07 -9.71 -12.94
CA LEU A 15 -0.82 -9.23 -13.57
C LEU A 15 -0.72 -7.70 -13.58
N ASP A 16 -1.60 -7.01 -12.87
CA ASP A 16 -1.65 -5.55 -12.77
C ASP A 16 -1.82 -5.13 -11.30
N MET A 17 -0.80 -4.47 -10.75
CA MET A 17 -0.80 -3.93 -9.38
C MET A 17 -1.84 -2.82 -9.18
N GLY A 18 -2.35 -2.22 -10.26
CA GLY A 18 -3.44 -1.26 -10.24
C GLY A 18 -4.70 -1.75 -9.53
N VAL A 19 -4.95 -3.07 -9.53
CA VAL A 19 -6.08 -3.69 -8.79
C VAL A 19 -5.93 -3.48 -7.28
N ALA A 20 -4.74 -3.79 -6.73
CA ALA A 20 -4.46 -3.60 -5.30
C ALA A 20 -4.46 -2.11 -4.93
N ILE A 21 -3.89 -1.26 -5.79
CA ILE A 21 -3.89 0.19 -5.60
C ILE A 21 -5.32 0.71 -5.53
N HIS A 22 -6.18 0.36 -6.48
CA HIS A 22 -7.57 0.81 -6.50
C HIS A 22 -8.31 0.43 -5.21
N PHE A 23 -8.11 -0.78 -4.71
CA PHE A 23 -8.68 -1.21 -3.44
C PHE A 23 -8.22 -0.35 -2.25
N ILE A 24 -6.93 -0.04 -2.17
CA ILE A 24 -6.39 0.87 -1.14
C ILE A 24 -7.03 2.26 -1.26
N ARG A 25 -7.24 2.77 -2.49
CA ARG A 25 -7.87 4.08 -2.70
C ARG A 25 -9.26 4.14 -2.11
N GLU A 26 -10.12 3.19 -2.48
CA GLU A 26 -11.52 3.16 -2.04
C GLU A 26 -11.65 3.19 -0.51
N ILE A 27 -10.72 2.55 0.20
CA ILE A 27 -10.76 2.43 1.66
C ILE A 27 -10.12 3.64 2.34
N PHE A 28 -8.94 4.08 1.88
CA PHE A 28 -8.09 4.99 2.64
C PHE A 28 -8.03 6.41 2.10
N PHE A 29 -8.35 6.67 0.82
CA PHE A 29 -8.40 8.05 0.32
C PHE A 29 -9.41 8.90 1.09
N PRO A 30 -10.63 8.43 1.38
CA PRO A 30 -11.59 9.19 2.17
C PRO A 30 -11.15 9.45 3.62
N LYS A 31 -10.09 8.78 4.09
CA LYS A 31 -9.58 8.83 5.47
C LYS A 31 -8.24 9.56 5.59
N THR A 32 -7.83 10.26 4.54
CA THR A 32 -6.49 10.85 4.45
C THR A 32 -6.21 11.80 5.61
N ASP A 33 -7.18 12.66 5.96
CA ASP A 33 -6.97 13.67 7.00
C ASP A 33 -6.95 13.03 8.41
N GLU A 34 -7.74 11.98 8.64
CA GLU A 34 -7.69 11.20 9.88
C GLU A 34 -6.35 10.46 10.03
N LEU A 35 -5.81 9.90 8.94
CA LEU A 35 -4.50 9.24 8.95
C LEU A 35 -3.38 10.22 9.28
N VAL A 36 -3.41 11.43 8.68
CA VAL A 36 -2.46 12.51 9.00
C VAL A 36 -2.58 12.90 10.46
N SER A 37 -3.80 13.10 10.97
CA SER A 37 -4.02 13.47 12.37
C SER A 37 -3.52 12.42 13.35
N LEU A 38 -3.77 11.13 13.07
CA LEU A 38 -3.28 10.02 13.88
C LEU A 38 -1.75 9.95 13.88
N LYS A 39 -1.13 10.12 12.69
CA LYS A 39 0.33 10.17 12.55
C LYS A 39 0.93 11.25 13.44
N GLU A 40 0.41 12.46 13.38
CA GLU A 40 0.94 13.59 14.14
C GLU A 40 0.70 13.45 15.65
N LYS A 41 -0.52 13.06 16.04
CA LYS A 41 -0.92 12.95 17.44
C LYS A 41 -0.12 11.88 18.19
N ASP A 42 0.07 10.72 17.57
CA ASP A 42 0.66 9.55 18.22
C ASP A 42 2.09 9.27 17.72
N SER A 43 2.66 10.18 16.90
CA SER A 43 4.02 10.08 16.32
C SER A 43 4.27 8.74 15.60
N LEU A 44 3.29 8.32 14.79
CA LEU A 44 3.31 7.03 14.12
C LEU A 44 4.12 7.07 12.82
N ASP A 45 4.63 5.91 12.42
CA ASP A 45 5.05 5.66 11.04
C ASP A 45 3.93 4.97 10.28
N ILE A 46 3.81 5.27 8.99
CA ILE A 46 2.84 4.64 8.08
C ILE A 46 3.63 3.97 6.96
N SER A 47 3.30 2.71 6.68
CA SER A 47 3.83 1.96 5.55
C SER A 47 2.70 1.45 4.67
N LEU A 48 2.95 1.41 3.36
CA LEU A 48 2.14 0.75 2.37
C LEU A 48 2.97 -0.40 1.80
N ASP A 49 2.64 -1.61 2.24
CA ASP A 49 3.45 -2.81 2.01
C ASP A 49 2.78 -3.68 0.94
N PHE A 50 3.52 -4.01 -0.11
CA PHE A 50 3.07 -4.84 -1.22
C PHE A 50 3.94 -6.10 -1.29
N VAL A 51 3.31 -7.26 -1.12
CA VAL A 51 3.96 -8.57 -1.29
C VAL A 51 3.47 -9.18 -2.59
N ILE A 52 4.38 -9.38 -3.54
CA ILE A 52 4.05 -9.86 -4.89
C ILE A 52 4.65 -11.25 -5.08
N GLU A 53 3.79 -12.25 -5.17
CA GLU A 53 4.14 -13.61 -5.56
C GLU A 53 4.07 -13.72 -7.09
N ILE A 54 5.21 -13.93 -7.74
CA ILE A 54 5.34 -14.04 -9.19
C ILE A 54 5.27 -15.51 -9.57
N ALA A 55 4.16 -15.91 -10.17
CA ALA A 55 3.96 -17.25 -10.71
C ALA A 55 4.43 -17.35 -12.17
N GLN A 56 4.95 -18.52 -12.56
CA GLN A 56 5.29 -18.85 -13.96
C GLN A 56 6.28 -17.87 -14.62
N GLU A 57 7.15 -17.25 -13.83
CA GLU A 57 8.14 -16.25 -14.30
C GLU A 57 7.50 -15.02 -14.98
N GLN A 58 6.23 -14.73 -14.70
CA GLN A 58 5.49 -13.61 -15.29
C GLN A 58 5.25 -12.50 -14.24
N PRO A 59 6.15 -11.50 -14.13
CA PRO A 59 5.95 -10.41 -13.19
C PRO A 59 4.74 -9.54 -13.60
N PRO A 60 3.97 -9.03 -12.63
CA PRO A 60 2.91 -8.08 -12.93
C PRO A 60 3.47 -6.72 -13.36
N ALA A 61 2.63 -5.89 -13.96
CA ALA A 61 2.90 -4.47 -14.10
C ALA A 61 2.88 -3.81 -12.71
N ILE A 62 4.00 -3.18 -12.35
CA ILE A 62 4.20 -2.47 -11.09
C ILE A 62 4.37 -0.98 -11.41
N TYR A 63 3.37 -0.18 -11.07
CA TYR A 63 3.40 1.27 -11.22
C TYR A 63 2.51 1.93 -10.16
N PHE A 64 2.81 3.19 -9.85
CA PHE A 64 1.95 4.03 -9.03
C PHE A 64 1.64 5.30 -9.83
N ASP A 65 0.37 5.66 -9.96
CA ASP A 65 0.02 6.92 -10.62
C ASP A 65 0.21 8.13 -9.68
N SER A 66 0.11 9.33 -10.26
CA SER A 66 0.34 10.59 -9.55
C SER A 66 -0.53 10.74 -8.30
N ASP A 67 -1.78 10.32 -8.37
CA ASP A 67 -2.76 10.56 -7.32
C ASP A 67 -2.46 9.66 -6.12
N PHE A 68 -2.06 8.41 -6.38
CA PHE A 68 -1.63 7.50 -5.32
C PHE A 68 -0.31 7.91 -4.67
N ILE A 69 0.65 8.39 -5.48
CA ILE A 69 1.91 8.93 -4.96
C ILE A 69 1.64 10.16 -4.07
N GLN A 70 0.76 11.07 -4.50
CA GLN A 70 0.38 12.24 -3.71
C GLN A 70 -0.32 11.87 -2.42
N PHE A 71 -1.23 10.89 -2.45
CA PHE A 71 -1.86 10.34 -1.25
C PHE A 71 -0.81 9.81 -0.25
N ALA A 72 0.09 8.93 -0.71
CA ALA A 72 1.13 8.36 0.15
C ALA A 72 2.05 9.43 0.72
N ALA A 73 2.44 10.41 -0.10
CA ALA A 73 3.22 11.56 0.36
C ALA A 73 2.47 12.39 1.41
N LYS A 74 1.17 12.63 1.22
CA LYS A 74 0.34 13.42 2.14
C LYS A 74 0.22 12.76 3.51
N ILE A 75 0.05 11.44 3.57
CA ILE A 75 0.03 10.71 4.85
C ILE A 75 1.44 10.41 5.40
N GLY A 76 2.50 10.81 4.68
CA GLY A 76 3.89 10.54 5.06
C GLY A 76 4.21 9.05 5.11
N ALA A 77 3.64 8.26 4.18
CA ALA A 77 3.86 6.82 4.10
C ALA A 77 5.14 6.47 3.33
N ARG A 78 5.80 5.42 3.79
CA ARG A 78 6.83 4.70 3.04
C ARG A 78 6.18 3.60 2.20
N PHE A 79 6.72 3.32 1.02
CA PHE A 79 6.41 2.10 0.28
C PHE A 79 7.41 1.00 0.62
N ASP A 80 6.90 -0.19 0.90
CA ASP A 80 7.69 -1.42 0.94
C ASP A 80 7.16 -2.39 -0.11
N VAL A 81 8.04 -2.95 -0.94
CA VAL A 81 7.62 -3.82 -2.06
C VAL A 81 8.56 -5.01 -2.11
N ASP A 82 8.05 -6.17 -1.71
CA ASP A 82 8.76 -7.43 -1.77
C ASP A 82 8.24 -8.27 -2.95
N THR A 83 9.16 -8.91 -3.67
CA THR A 83 8.83 -9.84 -4.75
C THR A 83 9.42 -11.21 -4.49
N TYR A 84 8.64 -12.26 -4.74
CA TYR A 84 9.04 -13.65 -4.56
C TYR A 84 8.71 -14.45 -5.82
N LEU A 85 9.68 -15.23 -6.33
CA LEU A 85 9.46 -16.16 -7.44
C LEU A 85 8.94 -17.49 -6.90
N TYR A 86 7.86 -17.99 -7.50
CA TYR A 86 7.25 -19.29 -7.20
C TYR A 86 7.10 -20.17 -8.44
#